data_AF-A0A1X2HZD4-F1
#
_entry.id   AF-A0A1X2HZD4-F1
#
_cell.length_a   1.000
_cell.length_b   1.000
_cell.length_c   1.000
_cell.angle_alpha   90.00
_cell.angle_beta   90.00
_cell.angle_gamma   90.00
#
_symmetry.space_group_name_H-M   'P 1'
#
loop_
_entity.id
_entity.type
_entity.pdbx_description
1 polymer ?
#
loop_
_entity_poly.entity_id
_entity_poly.type
_entity_poly.pdbx_seq_one_letter_code
_entity_poly.pdbx_strand_id
1 'polypeptide(L)'
;MSTPNEPESELNRLDTFVEKAPGAFYTIDQKENELCRQLGNGQQDCVKLKLEYTEMFSQMQKLGFFCALPMDPTLTYMECRRV
;
A
#
# COMPACT_ATOMS: atom_id res chain seq x y z
N MET A 1 -14.05 19.93 17.10
CA MET A 1 -13.71 19.35 15.80
C MET A 1 -12.28 18.89 15.91
N SER A 2 -12.08 17.60 16.16
CA SER A 2 -10.75 17.02 16.35
C SER A 2 -10.02 17.06 15.02
N THR A 3 -8.89 17.75 14.99
CA THR A 3 -7.88 17.61 13.94
C THR A 3 -7.55 16.12 13.81
N PRO A 4 -7.60 15.51 12.61
CA PRO A 4 -7.19 14.12 12.48
C PRO A 4 -5.73 14.01 12.91
N ASN A 5 -5.42 13.03 13.75
CA ASN A 5 -4.02 12.71 14.04
C ASN A 5 -3.34 12.40 12.70
N GLU A 6 -2.13 12.92 12.49
CA GLU A 6 -1.33 12.71 11.26
C GLU A 6 -1.39 11.28 10.66
N PRO A 7 -1.29 10.19 11.44
CA PRO A 7 -1.40 8.82 10.90
C PRO A 7 -2.80 8.48 10.36
N GLU A 8 -3.88 9.00 10.94
CA GLU A 8 -5.26 8.73 10.46
C GLU A 8 -5.48 9.37 9.08
N SER A 9 -4.90 10.54 8.84
CA SER A 9 -4.97 11.22 7.54
C SER A 9 -4.23 10.43 6.45
N GLU A 10 -3.06 9.86 6.77
CA GLU A 10 -2.30 9.05 5.81
C GLU A 10 -2.96 7.69 5.54
N LEU A 11 -3.55 7.06 6.56
CA LEU A 11 -4.36 5.85 6.38
C LEU A 11 -5.55 6.10 5.46
N ASN A 12 -6.23 7.25 5.60
CA ASN A 12 -7.33 7.62 4.71
C ASN A 12 -6.84 7.85 3.25
N ARG A 13 -5.65 8.41 3.06
CA ARG A 13 -5.03 8.54 1.73
C ARG A 13 -4.71 7.16 1.12
N LEU A 14 -4.23 6.22 1.92
CA LEU A 14 -4.02 4.83 1.50
C LEU A 14 -5.34 4.20 1.07
N ASP A 15 -6.38 4.32 1.90
CA ASP A 15 -7.73 3.80 1.62
C ASP A 15 -8.26 4.32 0.27
N THR A 16 -8.25 5.64 0.11
CA THR A 16 -8.69 6.33 -1.11
C THR A 16 -7.88 5.89 -2.34
N PHE A 17 -6.58 5.60 -2.16
CA PHE A 17 -5.72 5.11 -3.23
C PHE A 17 -6.05 3.68 -3.66
N VAL A 18 -6.39 2.82 -2.69
CA VAL A 18 -6.83 1.44 -2.92
C VAL A 18 -8.24 1.40 -3.54
N GLU A 19 -9.15 2.24 -3.06
CA GLU A 19 -10.52 2.36 -3.59
C GLU A 19 -10.59 2.75 -5.06
N LYS A 20 -9.58 3.46 -5.58
CA LYS A 20 -9.50 3.77 -7.02
C LYS A 20 -9.29 2.54 -7.90
N ALA A 21 -8.68 1.48 -7.37
CA ALA A 21 -8.41 0.26 -8.11
C ALA A 21 -8.40 -0.97 -7.19
N PRO A 22 -9.55 -1.34 -6.59
CA PRO A 22 -9.63 -2.35 -5.55
C PRO A 22 -9.23 -3.76 -6.00
N GLY A 23 -9.15 -4.01 -7.32
CA GLY A 23 -8.70 -5.28 -7.91
C GLY A 23 -7.28 -5.24 -8.48
N ALA A 24 -6.53 -4.14 -8.31
CA ALA A 24 -5.17 -4.05 -8.80
C ALA A 24 -4.18 -4.82 -7.90
N PHE A 25 -3.01 -5.11 -8.45
CA PHE A 25 -1.86 -5.58 -7.67
C PHE A 25 -1.15 -4.37 -7.08
N TYR A 26 -0.86 -4.46 -5.79
CA TYR A 26 -0.18 -3.41 -5.05
C TYR A 26 1.18 -3.90 -4.56
N THR A 27 2.14 -2.98 -4.45
CA THR A 27 3.44 -3.26 -3.84
C THR A 27 3.76 -2.22 -2.78
N ILE A 28 4.12 -2.66 -1.58
CA ILE A 28 4.56 -1.78 -0.50
C ILE A 28 6.09 -1.72 -0.54
N ASP A 29 6.66 -0.55 -0.82
CA ASP A 29 8.10 -0.35 -0.79
C ASP A 29 8.55 0.11 0.62
N GLN A 30 9.39 -0.70 1.26
CA GLN A 30 9.93 -0.41 2.60
C GLN A 30 10.89 0.77 2.63
N LYS A 31 11.56 1.06 1.52
CA LYS A 31 12.68 2.00 1.46
C LYS A 31 12.18 3.43 1.23
N GLU A 32 11.15 3.57 0.40
CA GLU A 32 10.56 4.86 0.04
C GLU A 32 9.27 5.16 0.80
N ASN A 33 8.78 4.23 1.63
CA ASN A 33 7.49 4.31 2.34
C ASN A 33 6.34 4.63 1.38
N GLU A 34 6.27 3.92 0.27
CA GLU A 34 5.26 4.14 -0.76
C GLU A 34 4.47 2.88 -1.09
N LEU A 35 3.22 3.11 -1.47
CA LEU A 35 2.33 2.09 -1.98
C LEU A 35 2.18 2.30 -3.48
N CYS A 36 2.64 1.34 -4.28
CA CYS A 36 2.48 1.36 -5.72
C CYS A 36 1.38 0.41 -6.15
N ARG A 37 0.67 0.74 -7.22
CA ARG A 37 -0.27 -0.16 -7.92
C ARG A 37 0.20 -0.37 -9.34
N GLN A 38 0.11 -1.61 -9.82
CA GLN A 38 0.35 -1.91 -11.23
C GLN A 38 -0.84 -1.48 -12.09
N LEU A 39 -0.56 -0.71 -13.12
CA LEU A 39 -1.48 -0.34 -14.18
C LEU A 39 -1.31 -1.32 -15.36
N GLY A 40 -2.39 -1.61 -16.07
CA GLY A 40 -2.41 -2.61 -17.16
C GLY A 40 -1.53 -2.31 -18.37
N ASN A 41 -0.93 -1.12 -18.43
CA ASN A 41 0.01 -0.68 -19.46
C ASN A 41 1.49 -0.84 -19.04
N GLY A 42 1.76 -1.55 -17.94
CA GLY A 42 3.10 -1.75 -17.41
C GLY A 42 3.65 -0.54 -16.64
N GLN A 43 2.85 0.51 -16.45
CA GLN A 43 3.19 1.59 -15.53
C GLN A 43 2.84 1.21 -14.09
N GLN A 44 3.55 1.79 -13.15
CA GLN A 44 3.15 1.81 -11.75
C GLN A 44 2.74 3.23 -11.38
N ASP A 45 1.65 3.33 -10.63
CA ASP A 45 1.23 4.56 -9.97
C ASP A 45 1.54 4.39 -8.49
N CYS A 46 2.29 5.31 -7.90
CA CYS A 46 2.79 5.20 -6.54
C CYS A 46 2.32 6.38 -5.70
N VAL A 47 1.94 6.11 -4.45
CA VAL A 47 1.64 7.12 -3.46
C VAL A 47 2.62 7.01 -2.30
N LYS A 48 3.37 8.09 -2.06
CA LYS A 48 4.23 8.22 -0.89
C LYS A 48 3.39 8.54 0.34
N LEU A 49 3.55 7.73 1.38
CA LEU A 49 2.79 7.79 2.62
C LEU A 49 3.76 7.95 3.78
N LYS A 50 3.42 8.82 4.73
CA LYS A 50 4.18 8.95 5.99
C LYS A 50 3.68 7.91 7.01
N LEU A 51 3.63 6.66 6.58
CA LEU A 51 3.25 5.52 7.41
C LEU A 51 4.43 4.58 7.55
N GLU A 52 4.52 3.93 8.70
CA GLU A 52 5.42 2.81 8.86
C GLU A 52 4.96 1.64 7.98
N TYR A 53 5.91 0.82 7.55
CA TYR A 53 5.61 -0.34 6.72
C TYR A 53 4.59 -1.30 7.35
N THR A 54 4.64 -1.45 8.67
CA THR A 54 3.70 -2.27 9.45
C THR A 54 2.28 -1.70 9.44
N GLU A 55 2.13 -0.37 9.43
CA GLU A 55 0.83 0.30 9.35
C GLU A 55 0.22 0.12 7.97
N MET A 56 1.00 0.30 6.91
CA MET A 56 0.56 0.04 5.53
C MET A 56 0.14 -1.42 5.35
N PHE A 57 0.95 -2.36 5.84
CA PHE A 57 0.64 -3.78 5.81
C PHE A 57 -0.67 -4.10 6.55
N SER A 58 -0.84 -3.59 7.77
CA SER A 58 -2.04 -3.81 8.57
C SER A 58 -3.28 -3.23 7.89
N GLN A 59 -3.16 -2.04 7.29
CA GLN A 59 -4.28 -1.42 6.58
C GLN A 59 -4.65 -2.18 5.30
N MET A 60 -3.67 -2.62 4.51
CA MET A 60 -3.91 -3.45 3.32
C MET A 60 -4.60 -4.76 3.70
N GLN A 61 -4.22 -5.41 4.80
CA GLN A 61 -4.91 -6.59 5.32
C GLN A 61 -6.36 -6.31 5.71
N LYS A 62 -6.64 -5.18 6.38
CA LYS A 62 -8.01 -4.76 6.70
C LYS A 62 -8.87 -4.52 5.45
N LEU A 63 -8.24 -4.06 4.37
CA LEU A 63 -8.88 -3.85 3.06
C LEU A 63 -9.09 -5.13 2.26
N GLY A 64 -8.71 -6.30 2.81
CA GLY A 64 -8.87 -7.59 2.15
C GLY A 64 -7.74 -7.93 1.18
N PHE A 65 -6.53 -7.40 1.41
CA PHE A 65 -5.34 -7.77 0.65
C PHE A 65 -4.44 -8.68 1.47
N PHE A 66 -3.96 -9.74 0.84
CA PHE A 66 -2.87 -10.55 1.34
C PHE A 66 -1.55 -10.02 0.78
N CYS A 67 -0.71 -9.51 1.67
CA CYS A 67 0.62 -9.03 1.35
C CYS A 67 1.67 -10.06 1.78
N ALA A 68 2.62 -10.37 0.91
CA ALA A 68 3.74 -11.26 1.20
C ALA A 68 5.04 -10.71 0.59
N LEU A 69 6.17 -11.09 1.17
CA LEU A 69 7.45 -10.85 0.52
C LEU A 69 7.54 -11.71 -0.76
N PRO A 70 8.13 -11.18 -1.83
CA PRO A 70 8.41 -11.94 -3.04
C PRO A 70 9.34 -13.12 -2.73
N MET A 71 9.33 -14.12 -3.62
CA MET A 71 10.23 -15.28 -3.50
C MET A 71 11.70 -14.90 -3.62
N ASP A 72 11.99 -13.82 -4.34
CA ASP A 72 13.35 -13.33 -4.51
C ASP A 72 13.79 -12.57 -3.24
N PRO A 73 14.79 -13.09 -2.50
CA PRO A 73 15.21 -12.52 -1.22
C PRO A 73 15.98 -11.20 -1.38
N THR A 74 16.30 -10.79 -2.62
CA THR A 74 16.95 -9.50 -2.90
C THR A 74 15.95 -8.34 -2.96
N LEU A 75 14.66 -8.66 -3.08
CA LEU A 75 13.58 -7.69 -3.16
C LEU A 75 13.05 -7.37 -1.77
N THR A 76 12.98 -6.08 -1.45
CA THR A 76 12.55 -5.56 -0.15
C THR A 76 11.13 -5.00 -0.16
N TYR A 77 10.42 -5.11 -1.28
CA TYR A 77 9.02 -4.72 -1.38
C TYR A 77 8.10 -5.88 -1.01
N MET A 78 6.88 -5.57 -0.60
CA MET A 78 5.83 -6.55 -0.35
C MET A 78 4.84 -6.55 -1.50
N GLU A 79 4.47 -7.73 -1.99
CA GLU A 79 3.42 -7.88 -3.01
C GLU A 79 2.08 -8.12 -2.33
N CYS A 80 1.14 -7.21 -2.53
CA CYS A 80 -0.22 -7.23 -2.01
C CYS A 80 -1.21 -7.58 -3.12
N ARG A 81 -1.94 -8.68 -2.92
CA ARG A 81 -3.01 -9.14 -3.81
C ARG A 81 -4.32 -9.28 -3.06
N ARG A 82 -5.44 -8.98 -3.72
CA ARG A 82 -6.76 -9.15 -3.11
C ARG A 82 -7.04 -10.63 -2.82
N VAL A 83 -7.67 -10.89 -1.68
CA VAL A 83 -8.15 -12.22 -1.25
C VAL A 83 -9.65 -12.24 -1.06
#